data_AF-A0A167XGX3-F1
#
_entry.id   AF-A0A167XGX3-F1
#
_cell.length_a   1.000
_cell.length_b   1.000
_cell.length_c   1.000
_cell.angle_alpha   90.00
_cell.angle_beta   90.00
_cell.angle_gamma   90.00
#
_symmetry.space_group_name_H-M   'P 1'
#
loop_
_entity.id
_entity.type
_entity.pdbx_description
1 polymer ?
#
loop_
_entity_poly.entity_id
_entity_poly.type
_entity_poly.pdbx_seq_one_letter_code
_entity_poly.pdbx_strand_id
1 'polypeptide(L)'
;MTTVILTECPRFRILVIGKSGAGKSSLINTAFRVQQDEGQANVADMAAGVHDINREIICKANQQFVLHDSQGFEGGEANNLAIVQTFLKDRGASVDISEQVHAVWLCLPIPTTGGRILETGIEKFLKMKTSGKLGKMPIIAVFTKYDLLLTRTRRLGSKDPGKDADKALETTCIAPLRKLVKDGIPHSTVSNKQGHEKTLQDLIELTKAEVGKNLPDIAQIVLGIAQQISPKGKIESSIAIGKRRHWKSLGTSISFFGKKLKECLEVIHVDVVKVWAIEDPHNHLGSDEFQALMVGLAGDLSDNTAESAGKSLVAGLSAAVGLVSTTGPAAPVLVPAAVAVVLAKWVYDIYSQIPDILMRLMAYVVNLILVMQLLFLVLAGEKTKISKPLIMCVVEVYRDSIVKAEVHARIKTYVTESGALNRMGRDHAFETVDELLKRYCENTDIVQLKDDVLSAHGLAAGQSDAR
;
A
#
# COMPACT_ATOMS: atom_id res chain seq x y z
N MET A 1 5.89 -13.95 -2.88
CA MET A 1 7.02 -13.07 -2.65
C MET A 1 6.61 -11.86 -1.84
N THR A 2 5.35 -11.45 -1.77
CA THR A 2 4.91 -10.53 -0.71
C THR A 2 5.11 -11.20 0.65
N THR A 3 4.93 -12.53 0.76
CA THR A 3 5.37 -13.31 1.92
C THR A 3 6.86 -13.17 2.18
N VAL A 4 7.73 -13.34 1.16
CA VAL A 4 9.20 -13.29 1.34
C VAL A 4 9.68 -11.87 1.64
N ILE A 5 9.13 -10.87 0.96
CA ILE A 5 9.43 -9.44 1.15
C ILE A 5 9.00 -8.98 2.53
N LEU A 6 7.79 -9.32 2.98
CA LEU A 6 7.35 -9.01 4.35
C LEU A 6 7.94 -9.97 5.40
N THR A 7 8.61 -11.05 5.01
CA THR A 7 9.42 -11.87 5.94
C THR A 7 10.81 -11.24 6.12
N GLU A 8 11.40 -10.75 5.03
CA GLU A 8 12.72 -10.10 5.02
C GLU A 8 12.65 -8.66 5.55
N CYS A 9 11.57 -7.93 5.30
CA CYS A 9 11.32 -6.59 5.83
C CYS A 9 9.81 -6.43 6.14
N PRO A 10 9.36 -6.78 7.37
CA PRO A 10 7.94 -6.78 7.71
C PRO A 10 7.36 -5.38 7.85
N ARG A 11 8.19 -4.39 8.21
CA ARG A 11 7.74 -3.04 8.56
C ARG A 11 8.73 -1.98 8.10
N PHE A 12 8.19 -0.90 7.56
CA PHE A 12 8.94 0.33 7.33
C PHE A 12 8.96 1.17 8.61
N ARG A 13 10.17 1.54 9.06
CA ARG A 13 10.38 2.24 10.34
C ARG A 13 11.02 3.60 10.11
N ILE A 14 10.39 4.66 10.63
CA ILE A 14 10.95 6.01 10.67
C ILE A 14 11.20 6.41 12.11
N LEU A 15 12.39 6.95 12.37
CA LEU A 15 12.71 7.58 13.65
C LEU A 15 12.50 9.10 13.55
N VAL A 16 11.70 9.66 14.46
CA VAL A 16 11.44 11.10 14.58
C VAL A 16 12.30 11.67 15.71
N ILE A 17 13.19 12.59 15.35
CA ILE A 17 14.10 13.25 16.29
C ILE A 17 13.99 14.76 16.22
N GLY A 18 14.33 15.42 17.31
CA GLY A 18 14.28 16.87 17.40
C GLY A 18 14.07 17.31 18.83
N LYS A 19 14.30 18.59 19.09
CA LYS A 19 14.19 19.15 20.43
C LYS A 19 12.78 19.11 21.01
N SER A 20 12.68 19.38 22.31
CA SER A 20 11.38 19.58 22.95
C SER A 20 10.60 20.73 22.28
N GLY A 21 9.29 20.55 22.08
CA GLY A 21 8.47 21.53 21.38
C GLY A 21 8.77 21.74 19.89
N ALA A 22 9.58 20.87 19.26
CA ALA A 22 9.85 20.89 17.81
C ALA A 22 8.64 20.47 16.96
N GLY A 23 7.56 19.97 17.57
CA GLY A 23 6.36 19.52 16.85
C GLY A 23 6.40 18.06 16.38
N LYS A 24 7.23 17.20 17.00
CA LYS A 24 7.35 15.77 16.67
C LYS A 24 6.03 15.02 16.78
N SER A 25 5.39 15.06 17.94
CA SER A 25 4.12 14.37 18.18
C SER A 25 3.01 14.91 17.27
N SER A 26 3.02 16.22 16.97
CA SER A 26 2.11 16.81 15.98
C SER A 26 2.37 16.28 14.58
N LEU A 27 3.64 16.21 14.15
CA LEU A 27 4.01 15.66 12.84
C LEU A 27 3.60 14.19 12.71
N ILE A 28 3.83 13.38 13.75
CA ILE A 28 3.43 11.97 13.77
C ILE A 28 1.91 11.85 13.63
N ASN A 29 1.15 12.61 14.42
CA ASN A 29 -0.31 12.60 14.34
C ASN A 29 -0.80 13.05 12.97
N THR A 30 -0.20 14.08 12.37
CA THR A 30 -0.59 14.55 11.03
C THR A 30 -0.19 13.55 9.93
N ALA A 31 0.98 12.91 10.03
CA ALA A 31 1.41 11.86 9.11
C ALA A 31 0.44 10.67 9.11
N PHE A 32 -0.03 10.28 10.30
CA PHE A 32 -1.08 9.26 10.42
C PHE A 32 -2.48 9.78 10.03
N ARG A 33 -2.78 11.07 10.14
CA ARG A 33 -4.07 11.65 9.68
C ARG A 33 -4.19 11.76 8.18
N VAL A 34 -3.13 12.15 7.46
CA VAL A 34 -3.14 12.09 5.98
C VAL A 34 -3.37 10.65 5.53
N GLN A 35 -2.81 9.70 6.27
CA GLN A 35 -3.10 8.29 6.13
C GLN A 35 -4.58 7.94 6.42
N GLN A 36 -5.24 8.60 7.37
CA GLN A 36 -6.67 8.39 7.71
C GLN A 36 -7.66 8.97 6.70
N ASP A 37 -7.38 10.17 6.19
CA ASP A 37 -8.24 10.88 5.24
C ASP A 37 -8.32 10.12 3.89
N GLU A 38 -7.38 9.20 3.63
CA GLU A 38 -7.40 8.25 2.50
C GLU A 38 -8.16 6.94 2.77
N GLY A 39 -8.71 6.72 3.98
CA GLY A 39 -9.58 5.60 4.29
C GLY A 39 -9.24 4.84 5.60
N GLN A 40 -9.90 5.24 6.68
CA GLN A 40 -10.05 4.59 8.01
C GLN A 40 -8.86 4.60 8.99
N ALA A 41 -9.10 5.14 10.20
CA ALA A 41 -8.87 4.53 11.54
C ALA A 41 -8.41 5.53 12.62
N ASN A 42 -8.94 5.41 13.85
CA ASN A 42 -8.53 6.16 15.04
C ASN A 42 -7.05 5.93 15.42
N VAL A 43 -6.29 7.02 15.66
CA VAL A 43 -4.98 6.94 16.33
C VAL A 43 -5.21 6.50 17.78
N ALA A 44 -4.38 5.62 18.32
CA ALA A 44 -4.30 5.45 19.77
C ALA A 44 -3.76 6.75 20.38
N ASP A 45 -4.52 7.37 21.28
CA ASP A 45 -4.19 8.66 21.92
C ASP A 45 -2.72 8.69 22.40
N MET A 46 -1.89 9.47 21.73
CA MET A 46 -0.56 9.81 22.22
C MET A 46 -0.66 11.00 23.16
N ALA A 47 -0.69 10.72 24.45
CA ALA A 47 -0.46 11.73 25.48
C ALA A 47 0.99 12.23 25.40
N ALA A 48 1.17 13.55 25.34
CA ALA A 48 2.49 14.18 25.44
C ALA A 48 3.03 14.00 26.86
N GLY A 49 4.28 13.54 27.04
CA GLY A 49 4.94 13.68 28.34
C GLY A 49 6.12 12.76 28.65
N VAL A 50 6.14 11.51 28.20
CA VAL A 50 7.29 10.61 28.37
C VAL A 50 7.33 9.67 27.17
N HIS A 51 8.31 9.85 26.29
CA HIS A 51 8.42 9.10 25.04
C HIS A 51 9.58 8.10 25.15
N ASP A 52 9.25 6.81 25.17
CA ASP A 52 10.21 5.73 25.03
C ASP A 52 10.46 5.46 23.54
N ILE A 53 11.69 5.71 23.08
CA ILE A 53 12.10 5.49 21.69
C ILE A 53 11.94 4.04 21.23
N ASN A 54 11.96 3.08 22.16
CA ASN A 54 11.81 1.66 21.84
C ASN A 54 10.35 1.27 21.63
N ARG A 55 9.40 2.10 22.07
CA ARG A 55 7.98 1.87 21.86
C ARG A 55 7.61 2.23 20.42
N GLU A 56 7.14 1.23 19.68
CA GLU A 56 6.65 1.40 18.32
C GLU A 56 5.30 2.14 18.32
N ILE A 57 5.20 3.19 17.51
CA ILE A 57 3.96 3.90 17.24
C ILE A 57 3.44 3.41 15.89
N ILE A 58 2.27 2.78 15.90
CA ILE A 58 1.70 2.07 14.76
C ILE A 58 0.26 2.55 14.53
N CYS A 59 -0.13 2.71 13.26
CA CYS A 59 -1.53 2.94 12.90
C CYS A 59 -2.27 1.62 12.78
N LYS A 60 -3.48 1.51 13.33
CA LYS A 60 -4.28 0.27 13.23
C LYS A 60 -4.52 -0.16 11.78
N ALA A 61 -4.87 0.80 10.92
CA ALA A 61 -5.12 0.56 9.49
C ALA A 61 -3.85 0.30 8.67
N ASN A 62 -2.67 0.50 9.24
CA ASN A 62 -1.40 0.36 8.54
C ASN A 62 -0.31 -0.13 9.50
N GLN A 63 -0.30 -1.44 9.70
CA GLN A 63 0.66 -2.12 10.58
C GLN A 63 2.08 -2.18 9.98
N GLN A 64 2.21 -1.88 8.68
CA GLN A 64 3.47 -1.88 7.95
C GLN A 64 4.25 -0.56 8.13
N PHE A 65 3.61 0.49 8.66
CA PHE A 65 4.24 1.77 8.95
C PHE A 65 4.43 1.99 10.45
N VAL A 66 5.68 2.17 10.86
CA VAL A 66 6.05 2.38 12.26
C VAL A 66 6.82 3.68 12.41
N LEU A 67 6.42 4.46 13.40
CA LEU A 67 7.15 5.63 13.85
C LEU A 67 7.74 5.38 15.24
N HIS A 68 8.95 5.86 15.46
CA HIS A 68 9.59 5.94 16.77
C HIS A 68 9.71 7.41 17.15
N ASP A 69 9.22 7.81 18.33
CA ASP A 69 9.37 9.18 18.83
C ASP A 69 10.48 9.23 19.87
N SER A 70 11.51 10.03 19.61
CA SER A 70 12.58 10.26 20.59
C SER A 70 12.18 11.32 21.61
N GLN A 71 12.79 11.27 22.80
CA GLN A 71 12.70 12.40 23.72
C GLN A 71 13.40 13.63 23.14
N GLY A 72 12.88 14.82 23.48
CA GLY A 72 13.50 16.08 23.08
C GLY A 72 14.93 16.21 23.59
N PHE A 73 15.85 16.71 22.75
CA PHE A 73 17.16 17.16 23.23
C PHE A 73 17.02 18.61 23.72
N GLU A 74 17.15 18.87 25.01
CA GLU A 74 17.35 20.24 25.52
C GLU A 74 18.81 20.49 25.90
N GLY A 75 19.20 21.76 25.99
CA GLY A 75 20.56 22.17 26.36
C GLY A 75 20.92 21.72 27.78
N GLY A 76 21.69 20.63 27.89
CA GLY A 76 22.11 20.03 29.16
C GLY A 76 21.88 18.52 29.23
N GLU A 77 21.07 17.96 28.35
CA GLU A 77 20.64 16.55 28.40
C GLU A 77 21.49 15.64 27.49
N ALA A 78 22.77 15.47 27.83
CA ALA A 78 23.66 14.56 27.09
C ALA A 78 23.11 13.11 27.00
N ASN A 79 22.27 12.71 27.95
CA ASN A 79 21.64 11.39 28.03
C ASN A 79 20.67 11.12 26.86
N ASN A 80 19.92 12.12 26.39
CA ASN A 80 18.90 11.90 25.34
C ASN A 80 19.55 11.62 23.98
N LEU A 81 20.69 12.26 23.69
CA LEU A 81 21.47 11.93 22.50
C LEU A 81 22.09 10.54 22.59
N ALA A 82 22.59 10.14 23.77
CA ALA A 82 23.16 8.80 23.97
C ALA A 82 22.10 7.70 23.79
N ILE A 83 20.85 7.94 24.21
CA ILE A 83 19.72 7.04 23.96
C ILE A 83 19.49 6.85 22.46
N VAL A 84 19.42 7.95 21.69
CA VAL A 84 19.25 7.89 20.22
C VAL A 84 20.43 7.20 19.54
N GLN A 85 21.65 7.44 20.01
CA GLN A 85 22.85 6.78 19.50
C GLN A 85 22.82 5.28 19.73
N THR A 86 22.39 4.85 20.91
CA THR A 86 22.26 3.43 21.26
C THR A 86 21.17 2.79 20.42
N PHE A 87 20.01 3.41 20.32
CA PHE A 87 18.90 2.94 19.48
C PHE A 87 19.31 2.77 18.01
N LEU A 88 20.01 3.74 17.44
CA LEU A 88 20.51 3.65 16.05
C LEU A 88 21.71 2.70 15.90
N LYS A 89 22.39 2.31 16.97
CA LYS A 89 23.37 1.23 16.90
C LYS A 89 22.66 -0.12 16.80
N ASP A 90 21.59 -0.28 17.57
CA ASP A 90 20.85 -1.53 17.70
C ASP A 90 19.79 -1.73 16.62
N ARG A 91 19.43 -0.66 15.87
CA ARG A 91 18.47 -0.67 14.75
C ARG A 91 18.96 0.12 13.54
N GLY A 92 20.26 0.36 13.40
CA GLY A 92 20.82 1.15 12.30
C GLY A 92 21.24 0.34 11.09
N ALA A 93 22.15 0.91 10.30
CA ALA A 93 22.60 0.35 9.03
C ALA A 93 23.42 -0.96 9.16
N SER A 94 23.82 -1.38 10.36
CA SER A 94 24.57 -2.61 10.61
C SER A 94 23.67 -3.80 11.00
N VAL A 95 22.36 -3.58 11.07
CA VAL A 95 21.37 -4.55 11.52
C VAL A 95 20.60 -5.06 10.30
N ASP A 96 20.01 -6.25 10.43
CA ASP A 96 19.13 -6.79 9.40
C ASP A 96 17.98 -5.82 9.08
N ILE A 97 17.62 -5.75 7.79
CA ILE A 97 16.61 -4.81 7.29
C ILE A 97 15.23 -5.04 7.92
N SER A 98 14.98 -6.24 8.46
CA SER A 98 13.76 -6.55 9.20
C SER A 98 13.59 -5.76 10.49
N GLU A 99 14.69 -5.32 11.13
CA GLU A 99 14.70 -4.57 12.40
C GLU A 99 15.27 -3.15 12.25
N GLN A 100 15.79 -2.83 11.07
CA GLN A 100 16.41 -1.56 10.77
C GLN A 100 15.41 -0.37 10.76
N VAL A 101 15.87 0.79 11.22
CA VAL A 101 15.28 2.10 10.94
C VAL A 101 15.66 2.52 9.52
N HIS A 102 14.65 2.81 8.72
CA HIS A 102 14.79 3.03 7.29
C HIS A 102 15.01 4.50 6.94
N ALA A 103 14.50 5.43 7.76
CA ALA A 103 14.74 6.85 7.59
C ALA A 103 14.67 7.58 8.94
N VAL A 104 15.31 8.74 9.00
CA VAL A 104 15.23 9.65 10.15
C VAL A 104 14.61 10.97 9.71
N TRP A 105 13.55 11.38 10.40
CA TRP A 105 12.98 12.73 10.31
C TRP A 105 13.55 13.60 11.43
N LEU A 106 14.40 14.54 11.07
CA LEU A 106 15.01 15.51 11.99
C LEU A 106 14.17 16.79 12.02
N CYS A 107 13.29 16.90 13.00
CA CYS A 107 12.42 18.04 13.24
C CYS A 107 13.21 19.25 13.75
N LEU A 108 13.27 20.29 12.92
CA LEU A 108 13.91 21.57 13.19
C LEU A 108 12.85 22.68 13.17
N PRO A 109 12.37 23.18 14.32
CA PRO A 109 11.36 24.22 14.33
C PRO A 109 11.94 25.52 13.78
N ILE A 110 11.23 26.13 12.83
CA ILE A 110 11.64 27.42 12.26
C ILE A 110 11.60 28.49 13.36
N PRO A 111 12.69 29.25 13.59
CA PRO A 111 12.74 30.24 14.65
C PRO A 111 11.77 31.40 14.39
N THR A 112 10.95 31.72 15.39
CA THR A 112 10.07 32.89 15.36
C THR A 112 10.75 34.13 15.96
N THR A 113 11.66 33.98 16.92
CA THR A 113 12.29 35.09 17.68
C THR A 113 13.82 35.05 17.74
N GLY A 114 14.49 34.86 16.59
CA GLY A 114 15.95 35.05 16.49
C GLY A 114 16.82 34.02 17.21
N GLY A 115 16.28 32.83 17.48
CA GLY A 115 17.00 31.74 18.15
C GLY A 115 17.91 30.92 17.22
N ARG A 116 18.86 30.20 17.82
CA ARG A 116 19.72 29.23 17.13
C ARG A 116 18.91 28.00 16.75
N ILE A 117 19.02 27.57 15.49
CA ILE A 117 18.32 26.36 14.98
C ILE A 117 19.04 25.09 15.39
N LEU A 118 20.38 25.13 15.31
CA LEU A 118 21.23 23.98 15.57
C LEU A 118 21.74 24.06 17.01
N GLU A 119 21.06 23.34 17.88
CA GLU A 119 21.51 23.12 19.25
C GLU A 119 22.63 22.05 19.28
N THR A 120 23.45 22.06 20.32
CA THR A 120 24.63 21.17 20.46
C THR A 120 24.31 19.70 20.25
N GLY A 121 23.14 19.22 20.69
CA GLY A 121 22.70 17.84 20.50
C GLY A 121 22.48 17.48 19.03
N ILE A 122 21.82 18.37 18.27
CA ILE A 122 21.57 18.21 16.84
C ILE A 122 22.89 18.30 16.06
N GLU A 123 23.77 19.23 16.41
CA GLU A 123 25.09 19.32 15.77
C GLU A 123 25.92 18.04 15.96
N LYS A 124 25.91 17.47 17.17
CA LYS A 124 26.58 16.19 17.45
C LYS A 124 25.95 15.04 16.67
N PHE A 125 24.62 15.00 16.58
CA PHE A 125 23.93 13.99 15.78
C PHE A 125 24.30 14.08 14.29
N LEU A 126 24.30 15.29 13.72
CA LEU A 126 24.65 15.49 12.30
C LEU A 126 26.11 15.16 12.00
N LYS A 127 27.03 15.38 12.95
CA LYS A 127 28.42 14.90 12.84
C LYS A 127 28.53 13.38 12.75
N MET A 128 27.57 12.62 13.30
CA MET A 128 27.56 11.17 13.12
C MET A 128 27.26 10.78 11.68
N LYS A 129 26.36 11.50 11.01
CA LYS A 129 26.07 11.29 9.58
C LYS A 129 27.31 11.54 8.72
N THR A 130 27.99 12.68 8.92
CA THR A 130 29.19 13.02 8.15
C THR A 130 30.37 12.07 8.44
N SER A 131 30.43 11.48 9.64
CA SER A 131 31.42 10.46 9.98
C SER A 131 31.13 9.07 9.41
N GLY A 132 30.02 8.88 8.67
CA GLY A 132 29.62 7.60 8.08
C GLY A 132 29.03 6.58 9.06
N LYS A 133 28.95 6.90 10.37
CA LYS A 133 28.44 5.99 11.42
C LYS A 133 26.98 5.57 11.24
N LEU A 134 26.20 6.36 10.50
CA LEU A 134 24.78 6.08 10.22
C LEU A 134 24.59 5.36 8.87
N GLY A 135 25.68 5.02 8.18
CA GLY A 135 25.65 4.35 6.89
C GLY A 135 24.83 5.12 5.85
N LYS A 136 24.18 4.35 4.97
CA LYS A 136 23.36 4.91 3.89
C LYS A 136 21.99 5.41 4.35
N MET A 137 21.53 5.06 5.55
CA MET A 137 20.21 5.47 6.05
C MET A 137 19.98 6.99 5.86
N PRO A 138 18.94 7.41 5.12
CA PRO A 138 18.67 8.81 4.87
C PRO A 138 18.24 9.55 6.14
N ILE A 139 18.73 10.79 6.28
CA ILE A 139 18.28 11.74 7.29
C ILE A 139 17.67 12.89 6.53
N ILE A 140 16.44 13.24 6.87
CA ILE A 140 15.67 14.31 6.23
C ILE A 140 15.44 15.39 7.27
N ALA A 141 15.87 16.61 6.97
CA ALA A 141 15.58 17.76 7.83
C ALA A 141 14.15 18.24 7.59
N VAL A 142 13.33 18.21 8.64
CA VAL A 142 11.92 18.59 8.59
C VAL A 142 11.77 19.94 9.29
N PHE A 143 11.63 21.01 8.51
CA PHE A 143 11.43 22.35 9.03
C PHE A 143 9.98 22.57 9.45
N THR A 144 9.72 22.45 10.76
CA THR A 144 8.36 22.52 11.31
C THR A 144 7.93 23.95 11.61
N LYS A 145 6.62 24.14 11.80
CA LYS A 145 5.98 25.45 12.10
C LYS A 145 6.07 26.46 10.94
N TYR A 146 6.02 25.95 9.71
CA TYR A 146 6.11 26.79 8.50
C TYR A 146 4.95 27.80 8.39
N ASP A 147 3.77 27.46 8.91
CA ASP A 147 2.61 28.35 9.04
C ASP A 147 2.93 29.64 9.83
N LEU A 148 3.78 29.55 10.86
CA LEU A 148 4.17 30.70 11.66
C LEU A 148 5.09 31.64 10.87
N LEU A 149 5.96 31.09 10.02
CA LEU A 149 6.81 31.87 9.12
C LEU A 149 5.98 32.61 8.08
N LEU A 150 5.03 31.92 7.44
CA LEU A 150 4.10 32.52 6.48
C LEU A 150 3.22 33.60 7.12
N THR A 151 2.73 33.35 8.34
CA THR A 151 1.93 34.34 9.08
C THR A 151 2.76 35.58 9.40
N ARG A 152 4.05 35.40 9.74
CA ARG A 152 4.96 36.52 9.99
C ARG A 152 5.21 37.34 8.73
N THR A 153 5.50 36.72 7.59
CA THR A 153 5.74 37.45 6.33
C THR A 153 4.51 38.22 5.89
N ARG A 154 3.30 37.65 6.06
CA ARG A 154 2.03 38.37 5.84
C ARG A 154 1.88 39.60 6.74
N ARG A 155 2.17 39.47 8.04
CA ARG A 155 2.09 40.61 9.00
C ARG A 155 3.08 41.73 8.68
N LEU A 156 4.21 41.39 8.08
CA LEU A 156 5.21 42.38 7.63
C LEU A 156 4.83 43.07 6.31
N GLY A 157 3.63 42.81 5.77
CA GLY A 157 3.14 43.46 4.55
C GLY A 157 3.75 42.90 3.26
N SER A 158 4.27 41.67 3.30
CA SER A 158 4.82 41.00 2.11
C SER A 158 3.76 40.86 1.02
N LYS A 159 4.13 41.24 -0.21
CA LYS A 159 3.30 41.06 -1.41
C LYS A 159 3.27 39.59 -1.88
N ASP A 160 4.31 38.83 -1.55
CA ASP A 160 4.41 37.39 -1.83
C ASP A 160 4.97 36.68 -0.58
N PRO A 161 4.08 36.34 0.38
CA PRO A 161 4.48 35.74 1.64
C PRO A 161 5.23 34.42 1.50
N GLY A 162 5.00 33.66 0.42
CA GLY A 162 5.64 32.37 0.17
C GLY A 162 7.10 32.57 -0.22
N LYS A 163 7.35 33.41 -1.23
CA LYS A 163 8.73 33.71 -1.67
C LYS A 163 9.57 34.35 -0.58
N ASP A 164 8.98 35.24 0.22
CA ASP A 164 9.70 35.85 1.34
C ASP A 164 9.95 34.86 2.48
N ALA A 165 9.03 33.92 2.71
CA ALA A 165 9.23 32.84 3.67
C ALA A 165 10.35 31.90 3.21
N ASP A 166 10.39 31.52 1.93
CA ASP A 166 11.46 30.69 1.37
C ASP A 166 12.83 31.36 1.51
N LYS A 167 12.92 32.67 1.22
CA LYS A 167 14.16 33.44 1.41
C LYS A 167 14.59 33.49 2.89
N ALA A 168 13.64 33.67 3.80
CA ALA A 168 13.90 33.65 5.23
C ALA A 168 14.32 32.26 5.72
N LEU A 169 13.69 31.21 5.22
CA LEU A 169 14.03 29.82 5.50
C LEU A 169 15.44 29.48 5.03
N GLU A 170 15.80 29.87 3.80
CA GLU A 170 17.12 29.63 3.24
C GLU A 170 18.20 30.29 4.09
N THR A 171 18.02 31.58 4.41
CA THR A 171 19.00 32.37 5.16
C THR A 171 19.13 31.88 6.61
N THR A 172 18.00 31.62 7.26
CA THR A 172 17.96 31.34 8.70
C THR A 172 18.25 29.87 8.98
N CYS A 173 17.79 28.95 8.13
CA CYS A 173 17.75 27.51 8.42
C CYS A 173 18.66 26.68 7.52
N ILE A 174 18.48 26.79 6.21
CA ILE A 174 19.14 25.89 5.25
C ILE A 174 20.62 26.22 5.10
N ALA A 175 20.99 27.50 4.99
CA ALA A 175 22.39 27.91 4.86
C ALA A 175 23.25 27.51 6.08
N PRO A 176 22.81 27.69 7.35
CA PRO A 176 23.53 27.15 8.50
C PRO A 176 23.66 25.63 8.49
N LEU A 177 22.61 24.90 8.09
CA LEU A 177 22.64 23.44 7.99
C LEU A 177 23.66 22.96 6.94
N ARG A 178 23.71 23.62 5.78
CA ARG A 178 24.66 23.33 4.69
C ARG A 178 26.12 23.60 5.10
N LYS A 179 26.36 24.59 5.96
CA LYS A 179 27.70 24.82 6.54
C LYS A 179 28.16 23.66 7.43
N LEU A 180 27.23 22.99 8.10
CA LEU A 180 27.54 21.87 9.00
C LEU A 180 27.71 20.55 8.23
N VAL A 181 26.88 20.33 7.21
CA VAL A 181 26.92 19.13 6.35
C VAL A 181 27.14 19.59 4.90
N LYS A 182 28.39 19.49 4.43
CA LYS A 182 28.83 20.03 3.13
C LYS A 182 28.04 19.50 1.94
N ASP A 183 27.71 18.20 1.96
CA ASP A 183 26.93 17.55 0.90
C ASP A 183 25.43 17.88 0.96
N GLY A 184 25.03 18.71 1.94
CA GLY A 184 23.64 19.03 2.23
C GLY A 184 22.89 17.89 2.91
N ILE A 185 21.69 18.21 3.38
CA ILE A 185 20.72 17.23 3.85
C ILE A 185 19.42 17.50 3.07
N PRO A 186 18.77 16.46 2.52
CA PRO A 186 17.44 16.62 1.95
C PRO A 186 16.52 17.22 3.01
N HIS A 187 15.71 18.19 2.64
CA HIS A 187 14.87 18.90 3.57
C HIS A 187 13.50 19.22 2.99
N SER A 188 12.51 19.31 3.87
CA SER A 188 11.15 19.73 3.53
C SER A 188 10.61 20.63 4.64
N THR A 189 9.69 21.53 4.28
CA THR A 189 8.91 22.31 5.25
C THR A 189 7.63 21.57 5.57
N VAL A 190 7.18 21.65 6.83
CA VAL A 190 5.90 21.05 7.24
C VAL A 190 5.12 22.00 8.13
N SER A 191 3.81 22.03 7.90
CA SER A 191 2.83 22.66 8.76
C SER A 191 1.71 21.68 9.07
N ASN A 192 1.22 21.72 10.32
CA ASN A 192 0.07 20.94 10.78
C ASN A 192 -1.24 21.75 10.76
N LYS A 193 -1.22 22.97 10.19
CA LYS A 193 -2.41 23.80 10.00
C LYS A 193 -3.14 23.39 8.73
N GLN A 194 -4.46 23.51 8.77
CA GLN A 194 -5.34 23.31 7.62
C GLN A 194 -4.89 24.18 6.43
N GLY A 195 -4.91 23.61 5.23
CA GLY A 195 -4.45 24.27 4.00
C GLY A 195 -2.96 24.10 3.70
N HIS A 196 -2.25 23.25 4.47
CA HIS A 196 -0.85 22.91 4.25
C HIS A 196 -0.60 21.41 4.03
N GLU A 197 -1.64 20.65 3.67
CA GLU A 197 -1.60 19.20 3.45
C GLU A 197 -0.53 18.81 2.42
N LYS A 198 -0.35 19.64 1.39
CA LYS A 198 0.70 19.50 0.39
C LYS A 198 2.11 19.41 0.99
N THR A 199 2.41 20.17 2.04
CA THR A 199 3.75 20.19 2.66
C THR A 199 4.11 18.83 3.27
N LEU A 200 3.10 18.07 3.74
CA LEU A 200 3.29 16.72 4.25
C LEU A 200 3.41 15.70 3.12
N GLN A 201 2.65 15.86 2.03
CA GLN A 201 2.83 15.06 0.81
C GLN A 201 4.25 15.22 0.26
N ASP A 202 4.75 16.46 0.18
CA ASP A 202 6.12 16.75 -0.24
C ASP A 202 7.16 16.06 0.66
N LEU A 203 6.94 15.99 1.98
CA LEU A 203 7.81 15.23 2.91
C LEU A 203 7.76 13.71 2.64
N ILE A 204 6.58 13.16 2.38
CA ILE A 204 6.38 11.74 2.07
C ILE A 204 7.08 11.37 0.76
N GLU A 205 6.90 12.18 -0.29
CA GLU A 205 7.54 12.00 -1.59
C GLU A 205 9.06 12.12 -1.49
N LEU A 206 9.56 13.11 -0.75
CA LEU A 206 10.99 13.24 -0.49
C LEU A 206 11.54 12.02 0.26
N THR A 207 10.79 11.52 1.25
CA THR A 207 11.17 10.29 1.97
C THR A 207 11.25 9.10 1.04
N LYS A 208 10.28 8.93 0.14
CA LYS A 208 10.28 7.88 -0.88
C LYS A 208 11.47 7.98 -1.83
N ALA A 209 11.78 9.18 -2.30
CA ALA A 209 12.92 9.43 -3.18
C ALA A 209 14.25 9.12 -2.49
N GLU A 210 14.44 9.58 -1.25
CA GLU A 210 15.69 9.37 -0.51
C GLU A 210 15.89 7.91 -0.08
N VAL A 211 14.82 7.20 0.27
CA VAL A 211 14.90 5.75 0.55
C VAL A 211 15.28 4.98 -0.71
N GLY A 212 14.68 5.27 -1.85
CA GLY A 212 14.99 4.60 -3.12
C GLY A 212 16.42 4.83 -3.61
N LYS A 213 17.05 5.97 -3.27
CA LYS A 213 18.45 6.24 -3.59
C LYS A 213 19.43 5.51 -2.68
N ASN A 214 19.08 5.35 -1.40
CA ASN A 214 20.04 5.02 -0.35
C ASN A 214 19.90 3.59 0.19
N LEU A 215 18.73 2.97 0.09
CA LEU A 215 18.43 1.65 0.64
C LEU A 215 18.11 0.64 -0.47
N PRO A 216 18.18 -0.68 -0.19
CA PRO A 216 17.82 -1.70 -1.17
C PRO A 216 16.35 -1.60 -1.59
N ASP A 217 16.03 -2.08 -2.80
CA ASP A 217 14.68 -2.05 -3.39
C ASP A 217 13.58 -2.55 -2.44
N ILE A 218 13.90 -3.50 -1.56
CA ILE A 218 12.93 -4.04 -0.60
C ILE A 218 12.40 -2.96 0.36
N ALA A 219 13.26 -2.04 0.84
CA ALA A 219 12.82 -0.93 1.68
C ALA A 219 11.89 0.01 0.93
N GLN A 220 12.13 0.24 -0.36
CA GLN A 220 11.27 1.08 -1.19
C GLN A 220 9.90 0.43 -1.43
N ILE A 221 9.86 -0.90 -1.63
CA ILE A 221 8.62 -1.65 -1.79
C ILE A 221 7.81 -1.61 -0.49
N VAL A 222 8.46 -1.87 0.66
CA VAL A 222 7.78 -1.86 1.97
C VAL A 222 7.34 -0.45 2.34
N LEU A 223 8.10 0.60 2.01
CA LEU A 223 7.65 1.99 2.12
C LEU A 223 6.43 2.27 1.25
N GLY A 224 6.43 1.77 0.02
CA GLY A 224 5.27 1.79 -0.87
C GLY A 224 4.06 1.21 -0.16
N ILE A 225 4.12 -0.06 0.26
CA ILE A 225 3.02 -0.72 0.99
C ILE A 225 2.62 0.07 2.24
N ALA A 226 3.58 0.59 2.99
CA ALA A 226 3.39 1.35 4.23
C ALA A 226 2.88 2.80 4.02
N GLN A 227 2.81 3.30 2.79
CA GLN A 227 2.23 4.61 2.48
C GLN A 227 0.85 4.49 1.83
N GLN A 228 0.34 3.28 1.66
CA GLN A 228 -0.82 3.00 0.81
C GLN A 228 -2.07 2.70 1.60
N ILE A 229 -2.86 3.76 1.78
CA ILE A 229 -4.22 3.65 2.32
C ILE A 229 -5.24 4.00 1.23
N SER A 230 -4.82 4.67 0.16
CA SER A 230 -5.62 4.78 -1.07
C SER A 230 -5.51 3.54 -1.99
N PRO A 231 -6.59 3.22 -2.74
CA PRO A 231 -6.58 2.13 -3.71
C PRO A 231 -5.51 2.29 -4.80
N LYS A 232 -5.24 3.52 -5.24
CA LYS A 232 -4.21 3.83 -6.25
C LYS A 232 -2.84 3.32 -5.87
N GLY A 233 -2.43 3.64 -4.66
CA GLY A 233 -1.15 3.20 -4.16
C GLY A 233 -1.08 1.66 -4.10
N LYS A 234 -2.11 0.99 -3.60
CA LYS A 234 -2.17 -0.49 -3.53
C LYS A 234 -2.06 -1.15 -4.90
N ILE A 235 -2.63 -0.53 -5.94
CA ILE A 235 -2.51 -0.96 -7.35
C ILE A 235 -1.05 -0.80 -7.81
N GLU A 236 -0.44 0.37 -7.63
CA GLU A 236 0.96 0.62 -8.02
C GLU A 236 1.94 -0.38 -7.38
N SER A 237 1.75 -0.74 -6.11
CA SER A 237 2.55 -1.78 -5.44
C SER A 237 2.33 -3.16 -6.03
N SER A 238 1.08 -3.53 -6.32
CA SER A 238 0.75 -4.81 -6.94
C SER A 238 1.46 -4.95 -8.29
N ILE A 239 1.50 -3.87 -9.07
CA ILE A 239 2.22 -3.78 -10.34
C ILE A 239 3.74 -3.90 -10.14
N ALA A 240 4.31 -3.18 -9.18
CA ALA A 240 5.75 -3.20 -8.90
C ALA A 240 6.23 -4.59 -8.45
N ILE A 241 5.46 -5.29 -7.62
CA ILE A 241 5.75 -6.67 -7.19
C ILE A 241 5.62 -7.63 -8.38
N GLY A 242 4.59 -7.44 -9.23
CA GLY A 242 4.43 -8.16 -10.50
C GLY A 242 5.67 -8.07 -11.40
N LYS A 243 6.21 -6.84 -11.59
CA LYS A 243 7.44 -6.57 -12.38
C LYS A 243 8.66 -7.32 -11.86
N ARG A 244 8.83 -7.44 -10.53
CA ARG A 244 10.03 -8.04 -9.92
C ARG A 244 10.08 -9.55 -10.09
N ARG A 245 8.94 -10.24 -10.03
CA ARG A 245 8.91 -11.70 -9.84
C ARG A 245 8.55 -12.52 -11.09
N HIS A 246 7.34 -12.35 -11.63
CA HIS A 246 6.72 -13.37 -12.51
C HIS A 246 6.18 -12.79 -13.81
N TRP A 247 5.87 -11.49 -13.88
CA TRP A 247 5.27 -10.91 -15.09
C TRP A 247 6.27 -10.78 -16.25
N LYS A 248 7.57 -10.73 -15.95
CA LYS A 248 8.65 -10.85 -16.96
C LYS A 248 8.60 -12.15 -17.76
N SER A 249 7.96 -13.20 -17.24
CA SER A 249 7.81 -14.49 -17.91
C SER A 249 6.44 -14.68 -18.59
N LEU A 250 5.48 -13.77 -18.42
CA LEU A 250 4.16 -13.86 -19.08
C LEU A 250 4.30 -13.84 -20.61
N GLY A 251 5.31 -13.13 -21.14
CA GLY A 251 5.65 -13.12 -22.58
C GLY A 251 6.40 -14.37 -23.07
N THR A 252 6.79 -15.31 -22.21
CA THR A 252 7.43 -16.57 -22.59
C THR A 252 6.43 -17.71 -22.46
N SER A 253 5.46 -17.76 -23.36
CA SER A 253 4.36 -18.74 -23.39
C SER A 253 4.81 -20.21 -23.53
N ILE A 254 6.11 -20.47 -23.66
CA ILE A 254 6.70 -21.80 -23.93
C ILE A 254 7.16 -22.51 -22.62
N SER A 255 7.15 -21.84 -21.46
CA SER A 255 7.79 -22.38 -20.23
C SER A 255 6.84 -22.90 -19.14
N PHE A 256 5.53 -22.72 -19.28
CA PHE A 256 4.53 -23.01 -18.24
C PHE A 256 3.82 -24.35 -18.47
N PHE A 257 4.53 -25.47 -18.29
CA PHE A 257 3.89 -26.78 -18.22
C PHE A 257 3.11 -26.95 -16.90
N GLY A 258 1.77 -27.02 -17.01
CA GLY A 258 0.79 -27.54 -16.04
C GLY A 258 0.94 -27.06 -14.59
N LYS A 259 1.72 -27.80 -13.77
CA LYS A 259 1.94 -27.52 -12.34
C LYS A 259 2.43 -26.08 -12.10
N LYS A 260 3.25 -25.55 -13.02
CA LYS A 260 3.80 -24.20 -12.93
C LYS A 260 2.76 -23.09 -13.08
N LEU A 261 1.65 -23.30 -13.81
CA LEU A 261 0.65 -22.25 -14.03
C LEU A 261 -0.25 -22.07 -12.82
N LYS A 262 -0.73 -23.18 -12.24
CA LYS A 262 -1.50 -23.15 -10.99
C LYS A 262 -0.66 -22.55 -9.85
N GLU A 263 0.58 -23.00 -9.70
CA GLU A 263 1.54 -22.45 -8.74
C GLU A 263 1.81 -20.95 -8.99
N CYS A 264 1.88 -20.51 -10.25
CA CYS A 264 2.04 -19.10 -10.60
C CYS A 264 0.81 -18.27 -10.21
N LEU A 265 -0.40 -18.76 -10.47
CA LEU A 265 -1.65 -18.10 -10.10
C LEU A 265 -1.82 -18.03 -8.58
N GLU A 266 -1.55 -19.13 -7.87
CA GLU A 266 -1.53 -19.17 -6.40
C GLU A 266 -0.54 -18.13 -5.84
N VAL A 267 0.66 -18.05 -6.42
CA VAL A 267 1.65 -17.05 -6.07
C VAL A 267 1.16 -15.62 -6.30
N ILE A 268 0.62 -15.32 -7.48
CA ILE A 268 0.11 -14.00 -7.83
C ILE A 268 -1.02 -13.62 -6.86
N HIS A 269 -1.91 -14.57 -6.58
CA HIS A 269 -3.05 -14.38 -5.70
C HIS A 269 -2.61 -13.96 -4.29
N VAL A 270 -1.75 -14.77 -3.68
CA VAL A 270 -1.19 -14.49 -2.35
C VAL A 270 -0.43 -13.17 -2.33
N ASP A 271 0.32 -12.87 -3.41
CA ASP A 271 1.12 -11.66 -3.48
C ASP A 271 0.26 -10.40 -3.54
N VAL A 272 -0.80 -10.40 -4.35
CA VAL A 272 -1.77 -9.30 -4.43
C VAL A 272 -2.53 -9.17 -3.10
N VAL A 273 -3.17 -10.23 -2.59
CA VAL A 273 -3.99 -10.18 -1.36
C VAL A 273 -3.21 -9.56 -0.19
N LYS A 274 -1.93 -9.89 -0.04
CA LYS A 274 -1.07 -9.32 1.00
C LYS A 274 -0.75 -7.83 0.83
N VAL A 275 -0.58 -7.36 -0.40
CA VAL A 275 -0.35 -5.92 -0.68
C VAL A 275 -1.55 -5.10 -0.27
N TRP A 276 -2.74 -5.64 -0.50
CA TRP A 276 -3.98 -4.96 -0.14
C TRP A 276 -4.19 -4.86 1.36
N ALA A 277 -3.64 -5.78 2.15
CA ALA A 277 -3.61 -5.74 3.62
C ALA A 277 -4.99 -5.48 4.26
N ILE A 278 -6.04 -6.02 3.64
CA ILE A 278 -7.40 -5.99 4.18
C ILE A 278 -7.47 -6.88 5.42
N GLU A 279 -8.07 -6.39 6.50
CA GLU A 279 -8.25 -7.17 7.74
C GLU A 279 -9.22 -8.33 7.50
N ASP A 280 -8.67 -9.55 7.47
CA ASP A 280 -9.39 -10.78 7.18
C ASP A 280 -9.02 -11.88 8.20
N PRO A 281 -9.65 -11.88 9.38
CA PRO A 281 -9.29 -12.78 10.48
C PRO A 281 -9.58 -14.26 10.16
N HIS A 282 -10.39 -14.54 9.14
CA HIS A 282 -10.79 -15.88 8.74
C HIS A 282 -10.15 -16.34 7.43
N ASN A 283 -9.23 -15.55 6.86
CA ASN A 283 -8.50 -15.85 5.62
C ASN A 283 -9.45 -16.22 4.45
N HIS A 284 -10.56 -15.50 4.32
CA HIS A 284 -11.48 -15.62 3.20
C HIS A 284 -10.83 -15.26 1.86
N LEU A 285 -9.99 -14.23 1.82
CA LEU A 285 -9.27 -13.78 0.62
C LEU A 285 -8.11 -14.71 0.23
N GLY A 286 -7.70 -15.60 1.12
CA GLY A 286 -6.71 -16.64 0.83
C GLY A 286 -7.35 -18.01 0.58
N SER A 287 -8.68 -18.10 0.50
CA SER A 287 -9.39 -19.38 0.43
C SER A 287 -9.49 -19.92 -1.00
N ASP A 288 -9.56 -21.24 -1.13
CA ASP A 288 -9.72 -21.91 -2.43
C ASP A 288 -11.00 -21.45 -3.14
N GLU A 289 -12.06 -21.12 -2.39
CA GLU A 289 -13.31 -20.61 -2.96
C GLU A 289 -13.13 -19.24 -3.61
N PHE A 290 -12.45 -18.29 -2.96
CA PHE A 290 -12.19 -16.99 -3.55
C PHE A 290 -11.26 -17.12 -4.77
N GLN A 291 -10.25 -17.98 -4.70
CA GLN A 291 -9.39 -18.26 -5.84
C GLN A 291 -10.18 -18.80 -7.05
N ALA A 292 -11.14 -19.71 -6.82
CA ALA A 292 -12.00 -20.25 -7.87
C ALA A 292 -12.92 -19.19 -8.48
N LEU A 293 -13.47 -18.27 -7.68
CA LEU A 293 -14.25 -17.12 -8.18
C LEU A 293 -13.42 -16.26 -9.13
N MET A 294 -12.17 -15.97 -8.77
CA MET A 294 -11.26 -15.18 -9.60
C MET A 294 -10.84 -15.89 -10.89
N VAL A 295 -10.65 -17.21 -10.82
CA VAL A 295 -10.41 -18.04 -12.01
C VAL A 295 -11.62 -18.01 -12.95
N GLY A 296 -12.85 -18.09 -12.41
CA GLY A 296 -14.08 -17.96 -13.19
C GLY A 296 -14.15 -16.64 -13.95
N LEU A 297 -13.85 -15.52 -13.27
CA LEU A 297 -13.82 -14.19 -13.91
C LEU A 297 -12.81 -14.09 -15.08
N ALA A 298 -11.70 -14.83 -15.04
CA ALA A 298 -10.74 -14.86 -16.14
C ALA A 298 -11.12 -15.85 -17.26
N GLY A 299 -11.97 -16.83 -16.96
CA GLY A 299 -12.43 -17.86 -17.91
C GLY A 299 -13.49 -17.38 -18.90
N ASP A 300 -14.24 -16.31 -18.59
CA ASP A 300 -15.32 -15.75 -19.41
C ASP A 300 -14.87 -15.15 -20.77
N LEU A 301 -13.58 -15.21 -21.08
CA LEU A 301 -13.00 -14.71 -22.34
C LEU A 301 -13.23 -15.62 -23.56
N SER A 302 -13.66 -16.87 -23.37
CA SER A 302 -13.84 -17.86 -24.46
C SER A 302 -15.29 -18.30 -24.63
N ASP A 303 -15.76 -18.37 -25.88
CA ASP A 303 -17.15 -18.70 -26.25
C ASP A 303 -17.73 -19.92 -25.50
N ASN A 304 -18.90 -19.67 -24.91
CA ASN A 304 -19.99 -20.58 -24.52
C ASN A 304 -19.73 -21.78 -23.60
N THR A 305 -18.48 -22.12 -23.26
CA THR A 305 -18.20 -23.32 -22.43
C THR A 305 -17.84 -22.98 -20.98
N ALA A 306 -17.07 -21.89 -20.76
CA ALA A 306 -16.70 -21.42 -19.41
C ALA A 306 -17.88 -20.78 -18.65
N GLU A 307 -18.84 -20.22 -19.38
CA GLU A 307 -20.08 -19.65 -18.85
C GLU A 307 -20.92 -20.71 -18.11
N SER A 308 -20.87 -21.98 -18.54
CA SER A 308 -21.56 -23.09 -17.88
C SER A 308 -20.91 -23.47 -16.54
N ALA A 309 -19.59 -23.39 -16.44
CA ALA A 309 -18.83 -23.69 -15.23
C ALA A 309 -18.97 -22.55 -14.19
N GLY A 310 -18.92 -21.29 -14.64
CA GLY A 310 -19.14 -20.12 -13.79
C GLY A 310 -20.57 -20.02 -13.25
N LYS A 311 -21.58 -20.37 -14.06
CA LYS A 311 -22.99 -20.49 -13.63
C LYS A 311 -23.21 -21.68 -12.72
N SER A 312 -22.57 -22.83 -12.99
CA SER A 312 -22.66 -24.03 -12.14
C SER A 312 -22.03 -23.84 -10.76
N LEU A 313 -20.93 -23.09 -10.65
CA LEU A 313 -20.28 -22.77 -9.38
C LEU A 313 -21.15 -21.86 -8.49
N VAL A 314 -21.76 -20.82 -9.09
CA VAL A 314 -22.68 -19.91 -8.41
C VAL A 314 -23.97 -20.62 -8.01
N ALA A 315 -24.55 -21.44 -8.90
CA ALA A 315 -25.71 -22.26 -8.56
C ALA A 315 -25.42 -23.27 -7.43
N GLY A 316 -24.21 -23.86 -7.41
CA GLY A 316 -23.78 -24.76 -6.33
C GLY A 316 -23.55 -24.05 -5.00
N LEU A 317 -23.02 -22.82 -5.01
CA LEU A 317 -22.83 -22.00 -3.81
C LEU A 317 -24.15 -21.43 -3.27
N SER A 318 -25.07 -21.02 -4.13
CA SER A 318 -26.41 -20.56 -3.74
C SER A 318 -27.28 -21.69 -3.20
N ALA A 319 -27.14 -22.92 -3.72
CA ALA A 319 -27.82 -24.10 -3.19
C ALA A 319 -27.29 -24.53 -1.80
N ALA A 320 -26.01 -24.29 -1.50
CA ALA A 320 -25.42 -24.58 -0.19
C ALA A 320 -25.93 -23.66 0.94
N VAL A 321 -26.48 -22.48 0.59
CA VAL A 321 -27.08 -21.53 1.55
C VAL A 321 -28.57 -21.85 1.80
N GLY A 322 -29.23 -22.58 0.89
CA GLY A 322 -30.67 -22.90 0.97
C GLY A 322 -31.05 -24.19 1.72
N LEU A 323 -30.08 -25.00 2.19
CA LEU A 323 -30.32 -26.32 2.80
C LEU A 323 -30.03 -26.33 4.31
N VAL A 324 -30.56 -25.35 5.04
CA VAL A 324 -30.69 -25.45 6.51
C VAL A 324 -32.17 -25.57 6.87
N SER A 325 -32.84 -26.62 6.39
CA SER A 325 -34.15 -27.04 6.92
C SER A 325 -34.63 -28.40 6.42
N THR A 326 -33.85 -29.46 6.57
CA THR A 326 -34.45 -30.78 6.85
C THR A 326 -33.56 -31.57 7.82
N THR A 327 -34.11 -31.79 9.01
CA THR A 327 -33.55 -32.60 10.08
C THR A 327 -33.52 -34.08 9.67
N GLY A 328 -32.32 -34.64 9.56
CA GLY A 328 -32.08 -36.08 9.48
C GLY A 328 -30.62 -36.37 9.84
N PRO A 329 -30.32 -37.30 10.78
CA PRO A 329 -28.98 -37.46 11.37
C PRO A 329 -27.96 -38.19 10.46
N ALA A 330 -28.20 -38.23 9.15
CA ALA A 330 -27.34 -38.93 8.20
C ALA A 330 -27.35 -38.23 6.84
N ALA A 331 -26.69 -37.08 6.75
CA ALA A 331 -26.35 -36.47 5.47
C ALA A 331 -24.84 -36.15 5.47
N PRO A 332 -24.06 -36.65 4.50
CA PRO A 332 -22.63 -36.36 4.43
C PRO A 332 -22.43 -34.88 4.11
N VAL A 333 -21.60 -34.22 4.91
CA VAL A 333 -21.11 -32.86 4.63
C VAL A 333 -20.28 -32.94 3.35
N LEU A 334 -20.87 -32.50 2.24
CA LEU A 334 -20.24 -32.59 0.91
C LEU A 334 -19.61 -31.25 0.54
N VAL A 335 -18.43 -30.96 1.11
CA VAL A 335 -17.48 -29.94 0.62
C VAL A 335 -16.09 -30.52 0.96
N PRO A 336 -15.13 -30.76 0.01
CA PRO A 336 -14.52 -29.78 -0.91
C PRO A 336 -14.11 -30.31 -2.31
N ALA A 337 -14.60 -31.49 -2.74
CA ALA A 337 -14.09 -32.13 -3.96
C ALA A 337 -14.41 -31.35 -5.26
N ALA A 338 -15.57 -30.66 -5.31
CA ALA A 338 -16.00 -29.95 -6.52
C ALA A 338 -15.07 -28.78 -6.89
N VAL A 339 -14.53 -28.05 -5.90
CA VAL A 339 -13.68 -26.87 -6.13
C VAL A 339 -12.32 -27.27 -6.72
N ALA A 340 -11.72 -28.34 -6.21
CA ALA A 340 -10.46 -28.87 -6.72
C ALA A 340 -10.58 -29.39 -8.17
N VAL A 341 -11.73 -30.00 -8.51
CA VAL A 341 -12.03 -30.50 -9.86
C VAL A 341 -12.17 -29.35 -10.86
N VAL A 342 -12.76 -28.22 -10.46
CA VAL A 342 -12.90 -27.04 -11.33
C VAL A 342 -11.56 -26.41 -11.65
N LEU A 343 -10.68 -26.22 -10.65
CA LEU A 343 -9.33 -25.71 -10.88
C LEU A 343 -8.52 -26.65 -11.78
N ALA A 344 -8.60 -27.97 -11.56
CA ALA A 344 -7.90 -28.96 -12.36
C ALA A 344 -8.41 -29.00 -13.81
N LYS A 345 -9.74 -28.98 -14.01
CA LYS A 345 -10.36 -28.96 -15.34
C LYS A 345 -10.05 -27.68 -16.10
N TRP A 346 -10.10 -26.53 -15.43
CA TRP A 346 -9.76 -25.26 -16.04
C TRP A 346 -8.29 -25.21 -16.48
N VAL A 347 -7.36 -25.67 -15.63
CA VAL A 347 -5.93 -25.82 -15.98
C VAL A 347 -5.74 -26.77 -17.17
N TYR A 348 -6.55 -27.82 -17.26
CA TYR A 348 -6.53 -28.77 -18.37
C TYR A 348 -7.06 -28.17 -19.69
N ASP A 349 -8.20 -27.46 -19.64
CA ASP A 349 -8.78 -26.83 -20.83
C ASP A 349 -7.88 -25.69 -21.38
N ILE A 350 -7.06 -25.07 -20.52
CA ILE A 350 -6.01 -24.10 -20.89
C ILE A 350 -4.86 -24.72 -21.70
N TYR A 351 -4.57 -26.01 -21.51
CA TYR A 351 -3.39 -26.68 -22.07
C TYR A 351 -3.40 -26.77 -23.61
N SER A 352 -4.53 -26.48 -24.26
CA SER A 352 -4.73 -26.75 -25.68
C SER A 352 -4.32 -25.62 -26.63
N GLN A 353 -4.13 -24.37 -26.17
CA GLN A 353 -3.82 -23.22 -27.08
C GLN A 353 -2.94 -22.13 -26.43
N ILE A 354 -1.80 -21.81 -27.06
CA ILE A 354 -0.77 -20.88 -26.55
C ILE A 354 -1.23 -19.40 -26.42
N PRO A 355 -2.03 -18.82 -27.35
CA PRO A 355 -2.55 -17.46 -27.21
C PRO A 355 -3.57 -17.29 -26.06
N ASP A 356 -4.34 -18.34 -25.77
CA ASP A 356 -5.36 -18.34 -24.72
C ASP A 356 -4.76 -18.24 -23.31
N ILE A 357 -3.54 -18.77 -23.12
CA ILE A 357 -2.83 -18.74 -21.83
C ILE A 357 -2.50 -17.31 -21.42
N LEU A 358 -1.94 -16.51 -22.34
CA LEU A 358 -1.56 -15.12 -22.07
C LEU A 358 -2.79 -14.26 -21.77
N MET A 359 -3.85 -14.42 -22.57
CA MET A 359 -5.11 -13.70 -22.42
C MET A 359 -5.73 -13.95 -21.03
N ARG A 360 -5.80 -15.21 -20.60
CA ARG A 360 -6.36 -15.61 -19.30
C ARG A 360 -5.50 -15.15 -18.12
N LEU A 361 -4.17 -15.15 -18.25
CA LEU A 361 -3.25 -14.65 -17.22
C LEU A 361 -3.40 -13.14 -17.02
N MET A 362 -3.44 -12.38 -18.11
CA MET A 362 -3.67 -10.92 -18.06
C MET A 362 -5.02 -10.62 -17.40
N ALA A 363 -6.09 -11.34 -17.81
CA ALA A 363 -7.41 -11.15 -17.23
C ALA A 363 -7.45 -11.53 -15.75
N TYR A 364 -6.80 -12.61 -15.33
CA TYR A 364 -6.73 -12.99 -13.92
C TYR A 364 -6.09 -11.89 -13.07
N VAL A 365 -4.93 -11.38 -13.48
CA VAL A 365 -4.21 -10.31 -12.77
C VAL A 365 -5.06 -9.06 -12.66
N VAL A 366 -5.62 -8.58 -13.77
CA VAL A 366 -6.40 -7.35 -13.79
C VAL A 366 -7.67 -7.52 -12.95
N ASN A 367 -8.43 -8.60 -13.15
CA ASN A 367 -9.66 -8.83 -12.39
C ASN A 367 -9.38 -8.95 -10.88
N LEU A 368 -8.31 -9.64 -10.47
CA LEU A 368 -7.96 -9.77 -9.06
C LEU A 368 -7.70 -8.40 -8.43
N ILE A 369 -6.91 -7.56 -9.07
CA ILE A 369 -6.58 -6.24 -8.54
C ILE A 369 -7.83 -5.35 -8.48
N LEU A 370 -8.71 -5.38 -9.49
CA LEU A 370 -9.94 -4.58 -9.50
C LEU A 370 -11.00 -5.07 -8.50
N VAL A 371 -11.13 -6.38 -8.30
CA VAL A 371 -12.00 -6.94 -7.24
C VAL A 371 -11.48 -6.55 -5.85
N MET A 372 -10.16 -6.59 -5.64
CA MET A 372 -9.54 -6.16 -4.39
C MET A 372 -9.72 -4.64 -4.15
N GLN A 373 -9.67 -3.82 -5.22
CA GLN A 373 -10.01 -2.40 -5.18
C GLN A 373 -11.45 -2.15 -4.73
N LEU A 374 -12.40 -2.88 -5.31
CA LEU A 374 -13.80 -2.75 -4.96
C LEU A 374 -14.08 -3.19 -3.52
N LEU A 375 -13.49 -4.32 -3.09
CA LEU A 375 -13.54 -4.78 -1.70
C LEU A 375 -13.01 -3.72 -0.73
N PHE A 376 -11.85 -3.13 -1.04
CA PHE A 376 -11.25 -2.08 -0.21
C PHE A 376 -12.17 -0.86 -0.08
N LEU A 377 -12.75 -0.40 -1.19
CA LEU A 377 -13.67 0.74 -1.21
C LEU A 377 -14.96 0.49 -0.40
N VAL A 378 -15.48 -0.74 -0.43
CA VAL A 378 -16.69 -1.14 0.30
C VAL A 378 -16.40 -1.29 1.80
N LEU A 379 -15.25 -1.85 2.16
CA LEU A 379 -14.82 -2.02 3.54
C LEU A 379 -14.39 -0.70 4.19
N ALA A 380 -14.05 0.33 3.40
CA ALA A 380 -13.75 1.66 3.90
C ALA A 380 -14.93 2.38 4.59
N GLY A 381 -16.16 1.84 4.55
CA GLY A 381 -17.29 2.32 5.36
C GLY A 381 -17.24 1.85 6.83
N GLU A 382 -17.58 2.72 7.79
CA GLU A 382 -17.36 2.54 9.25
C GLU A 382 -17.98 1.28 9.91
N LYS A 383 -18.75 0.45 9.21
CA LYS A 383 -19.48 -0.70 9.80
C LYS A 383 -19.35 -2.02 9.05
N THR A 384 -18.66 -2.08 7.92
CA THR A 384 -18.65 -3.29 7.08
C THR A 384 -17.44 -4.15 7.40
N LYS A 385 -17.65 -5.36 7.91
CA LYS A 385 -16.59 -6.36 8.09
C LYS A 385 -16.55 -7.30 6.90
N ILE A 386 -15.35 -7.79 6.58
CA ILE A 386 -15.21 -8.80 5.54
C ILE A 386 -15.94 -10.09 5.93
N SER A 387 -16.63 -10.68 4.96
CA SER A 387 -17.36 -11.94 5.12
C SER A 387 -17.50 -12.64 3.77
N LYS A 388 -17.72 -13.96 3.78
CA LYS A 388 -17.97 -14.71 2.54
C LYS A 388 -19.12 -14.12 1.69
N PRO A 389 -20.29 -13.77 2.26
CA PRO A 389 -21.39 -13.17 1.48
C PRO A 389 -21.03 -11.83 0.85
N LEU A 390 -20.24 -10.99 1.54
CA LEU A 390 -19.76 -9.73 0.99
C LEU A 390 -18.82 -9.95 -0.20
N ILE A 391 -17.86 -10.88 -0.06
CA ILE A 391 -16.93 -11.21 -1.15
C ILE A 391 -17.67 -11.72 -2.37
N MET A 392 -18.65 -12.61 -2.18
CA MET A 392 -19.50 -13.11 -3.27
C MET A 392 -20.25 -11.97 -3.95
N CYS A 393 -20.90 -11.10 -3.17
CA CYS A 393 -21.62 -9.94 -3.70
C CYS A 393 -20.71 -9.02 -4.53
N VAL A 394 -19.49 -8.74 -4.05
CA VAL A 394 -18.51 -7.92 -4.79
C VAL A 394 -18.12 -8.57 -6.11
N VAL A 395 -17.84 -9.89 -6.09
CA VAL A 395 -17.47 -10.63 -7.30
C VAL A 395 -18.61 -10.65 -8.31
N GLU A 396 -19.86 -10.80 -7.87
CA GLU A 396 -21.05 -10.81 -8.73
C GLU A 396 -21.31 -9.44 -9.36
N VAL A 397 -21.31 -8.37 -8.56
CA VAL A 397 -21.45 -7.00 -9.08
C VAL A 397 -20.34 -6.67 -10.07
N TYR A 398 -19.10 -7.05 -9.78
CA TYR A 398 -18.00 -6.86 -10.72
C TYR A 398 -18.16 -7.72 -11.99
N ARG A 399 -18.63 -8.97 -11.88
CA ARG A 399 -18.84 -9.88 -13.02
C ARG A 399 -19.81 -9.30 -14.03
N ASP A 400 -20.88 -8.68 -13.56
CA ASP A 400 -21.96 -8.14 -14.39
C ASP A 400 -21.69 -6.69 -14.83
N SER A 401 -20.53 -6.14 -14.44
CA SER A 401 -20.18 -4.75 -14.73
C SER A 401 -19.68 -4.52 -16.16
N ILE A 402 -19.92 -3.29 -16.65
CA ILE A 402 -19.33 -2.77 -17.89
C ILE A 402 -17.80 -2.73 -17.79
N VAL A 403 -17.26 -2.47 -16.59
CA VAL A 403 -15.81 -2.45 -16.32
C VAL A 403 -15.16 -3.78 -16.71
N LYS A 404 -15.72 -4.91 -16.24
CA LYS A 404 -15.19 -6.25 -16.59
C LYS A 404 -15.31 -6.52 -18.09
N ALA A 405 -16.43 -6.15 -18.71
CA ALA A 405 -16.62 -6.32 -20.15
C ALA A 405 -15.58 -5.53 -20.98
N GLU A 406 -15.29 -4.28 -20.62
CA GLU A 406 -14.29 -3.46 -21.33
C GLU A 406 -12.86 -3.97 -21.10
N VAL A 407 -12.52 -4.37 -19.87
CA VAL A 407 -11.22 -5.01 -19.57
C VAL A 407 -11.01 -6.23 -20.45
N HIS A 408 -12.01 -7.11 -20.51
CA HIS A 408 -11.96 -8.35 -21.31
C HIS A 408 -11.86 -8.05 -22.81
N ALA A 409 -12.62 -7.08 -23.32
CA ALA A 409 -12.56 -6.65 -24.71
C ALA A 409 -11.16 -6.15 -25.08
N ARG A 410 -10.55 -5.29 -24.26
CA ARG A 410 -9.19 -4.75 -24.49
C ARG A 410 -8.11 -5.82 -24.47
N ILE A 411 -8.18 -6.76 -23.52
CA ILE A 411 -7.24 -7.88 -23.45
C ILE A 411 -7.39 -8.77 -24.69
N LYS A 412 -8.62 -9.04 -25.13
CA LYS A 412 -8.89 -9.82 -26.35
C LYS A 412 -8.33 -9.11 -27.58
N THR A 413 -8.64 -7.83 -27.77
CA THR A 413 -8.12 -6.99 -28.87
C THR A 413 -6.60 -7.03 -28.92
N TYR A 414 -5.93 -6.84 -27.78
CA TYR A 414 -4.46 -6.91 -27.70
C TYR A 414 -3.92 -8.24 -28.22
N VAL A 415 -4.48 -9.37 -27.79
CA VAL A 415 -3.99 -10.70 -28.18
C VAL A 415 -4.33 -11.01 -29.65
N THR A 416 -5.49 -10.57 -30.16
CA THR A 416 -5.93 -10.83 -31.53
C THR A 416 -5.25 -9.94 -32.59
N GLU A 417 -5.06 -8.65 -32.31
CA GLU A 417 -4.49 -7.68 -33.26
C GLU A 417 -2.96 -7.74 -33.33
N SER A 418 -2.30 -8.15 -32.25
CA SER A 418 -0.83 -8.11 -32.16
C SER A 418 -0.11 -9.30 -32.84
N GLY A 419 -0.83 -10.23 -33.49
CA GLY A 419 -0.24 -11.40 -34.15
C GLY A 419 0.67 -12.19 -33.20
N ALA A 420 0.05 -12.90 -32.25
CA ALA A 420 0.56 -13.45 -30.99
C ALA A 420 1.90 -14.23 -30.95
N LEU A 421 2.65 -14.36 -32.05
CA LEU A 421 3.97 -15.01 -32.08
C LEU A 421 5.06 -14.26 -32.87
N ASN A 422 4.73 -13.32 -33.77
CA ASN A 422 5.72 -12.79 -34.72
C ASN A 422 6.23 -11.37 -34.41
N ARG A 423 5.64 -10.64 -33.45
CA ARG A 423 6.06 -9.26 -33.10
C ARG A 423 6.17 -8.94 -31.61
N MET A 424 5.91 -9.88 -30.72
CA MET A 424 5.74 -9.55 -29.30
C MET A 424 7.06 -9.50 -28.52
N GLY A 425 7.47 -8.29 -28.16
CA GLY A 425 8.43 -8.05 -27.08
C GLY A 425 7.76 -8.22 -25.71
N ARG A 426 8.53 -8.71 -24.74
CA ARG A 426 8.16 -8.95 -23.32
C ARG A 426 7.49 -7.74 -22.62
N ASP A 427 7.72 -6.54 -23.14
CA ASP A 427 7.32 -5.28 -22.50
C ASP A 427 5.85 -4.92 -22.78
N HIS A 428 5.29 -5.35 -23.90
CA HIS A 428 3.98 -4.87 -24.35
C HIS A 428 2.77 -5.49 -23.62
N ALA A 429 2.83 -6.78 -23.24
CA ALA A 429 1.75 -7.42 -22.46
C ALA A 429 1.68 -6.84 -21.04
N PHE A 430 2.85 -6.51 -20.49
CA PHE A 430 2.98 -5.84 -19.23
C PHE A 430 2.43 -4.41 -19.32
N GLU A 431 2.80 -3.66 -20.36
CA GLU A 431 2.29 -2.31 -20.62
C GLU A 431 0.75 -2.30 -20.70
N THR A 432 0.14 -3.27 -21.39
CA THR A 432 -1.33 -3.38 -21.45
C THR A 432 -1.96 -3.61 -20.08
N VAL A 433 -1.37 -4.46 -19.23
CA VAL A 433 -1.86 -4.66 -17.85
C VAL A 433 -1.69 -3.38 -17.02
N ASP A 434 -0.54 -2.72 -17.11
CA ASP A 434 -0.23 -1.47 -16.42
C ASP A 434 -1.19 -0.35 -16.84
N GLU A 435 -1.45 -0.20 -18.14
CA GLU A 435 -2.40 0.76 -18.71
C GLU A 435 -3.84 0.51 -18.24
N LEU A 436 -4.29 -0.75 -18.27
CA LEU A 436 -5.63 -1.12 -17.79
C LEU A 436 -5.80 -0.79 -16.30
N LEU A 437 -4.83 -1.18 -15.48
CA LEU A 437 -4.86 -0.94 -14.04
C LEU A 437 -4.80 0.56 -13.72
N LYS A 438 -3.97 1.33 -14.43
CA LYS A 438 -3.91 2.80 -14.29
C LYS A 438 -5.19 3.49 -14.76
N ARG A 439 -5.87 2.97 -15.78
CA ARG A 439 -7.15 3.52 -16.27
C ARG A 439 -8.28 3.38 -15.26
N TYR A 440 -8.36 2.24 -14.57
CA TYR A 440 -9.43 1.97 -13.60
C TYR A 440 -9.06 2.31 -12.15
N CYS A 441 -7.79 2.64 -11.91
CA CYS A 441 -7.34 3.32 -10.73
C CYS A 441 -8.09 4.66 -10.58
N GLU A 442 -8.89 4.82 -9.52
CA GLU A 442 -9.68 6.03 -9.23
C GLU A 442 -10.75 6.40 -10.27
N ASN A 443 -11.10 5.48 -11.18
CA ASN A 443 -12.18 5.70 -12.13
C ASN A 443 -13.55 5.73 -11.40
N THR A 444 -14.38 6.71 -11.73
CA THR A 444 -15.78 6.84 -11.28
C THR A 444 -16.59 5.57 -11.47
N ASP A 445 -16.33 4.78 -12.51
CA ASP A 445 -17.05 3.54 -12.79
C ASP A 445 -16.87 2.51 -11.65
N ILE A 446 -15.66 2.37 -11.10
CA ILE A 446 -15.40 1.47 -9.96
C ILE A 446 -15.96 2.04 -8.66
N VAL A 447 -15.92 3.37 -8.49
CA VAL A 447 -16.54 4.02 -7.34
C VAL A 447 -18.05 3.82 -7.35
N GLN A 448 -18.69 3.84 -8.53
CA GLN A 448 -20.13 3.61 -8.64
C GLN A 448 -20.50 2.15 -8.32
N LEU A 449 -19.67 1.18 -8.72
CA LEU A 449 -19.87 -0.22 -8.34
C LEU A 449 -19.87 -0.45 -6.82
N LYS A 450 -19.17 0.40 -6.05
CA LYS A 450 -19.22 0.35 -4.58
C LYS A 450 -20.65 0.55 -4.07
N ASP A 451 -21.37 1.52 -4.63
CA ASP A 451 -22.74 1.84 -4.21
C ASP A 451 -23.72 0.73 -4.60
N ASP A 452 -23.50 0.11 -5.76
CA ASP A 452 -24.24 -1.08 -6.21
C ASP A 452 -24.02 -2.27 -5.27
N VAL A 453 -22.77 -2.52 -4.85
CA VAL A 453 -22.45 -3.56 -3.86
C VAL A 453 -23.15 -3.28 -2.53
N LEU A 454 -23.06 -2.05 -2.01
CA LEU A 454 -23.68 -1.69 -0.72
C LEU A 454 -25.21 -1.87 -0.77
N SER A 455 -25.82 -1.51 -1.89
CA SER A 455 -27.26 -1.68 -2.11
C SER A 455 -27.67 -3.15 -2.18
N ALA A 456 -26.96 -3.97 -2.98
CA ALA A 456 -27.22 -5.40 -3.13
C ALA A 456 -26.97 -6.18 -1.82
N HIS A 457 -25.91 -5.85 -1.10
CA HIS A 457 -25.56 -6.51 0.16
C HIS A 457 -26.54 -6.18 1.29
N GLY A 458 -27.01 -4.93 1.37
CA GLY A 458 -28.03 -4.51 2.34
C GLY A 458 -29.36 -5.24 2.16
N LEU A 459 -29.78 -5.47 0.91
CA LEU A 459 -30.97 -6.26 0.58
C LEU A 459 -30.82 -7.73 0.99
N ALA A 460 -29.63 -8.32 0.82
CA ALA A 460 -29.36 -9.69 1.21
C ALA A 460 -29.33 -9.89 2.74
N ALA A 461 -28.78 -8.92 3.49
CA ALA A 461 -28.76 -8.95 4.95
C ALA A 461 -30.16 -8.78 5.57
N GLY A 462 -30.99 -7.89 5.02
CA GLY A 462 -32.36 -7.67 5.50
C GLY A 462 -33.30 -8.86 5.30
N GLN A 463 -33.02 -9.75 4.34
CA GLN A 463 -33.77 -11.00 4.15
C GLN A 463 -33.33 -12.13 5.11
N SER A 464 -32.11 -12.03 5.66
CA SER A 464 -31.58 -12.97 6.66
C SER A 464 -32.16 -12.71 8.06
N ASP A 465 -32.35 -11.44 8.43
CA ASP A 465 -32.86 -11.06 9.77
C ASP A 465 -34.40 -11.20 9.91
N ALA A 466 -35.10 -11.48 8.81
CA ALA A 466 -36.55 -11.65 8.77
C ALA A 466 -37.01 -13.12 8.83
N ARG A 467 -36.14 -14.06 9.24
CA ARG A 467 -36.46 -15.49 9.35
C ARG A 467 -36.23 -16.07 10.74
#